data_AF-A0A936WSS0-F1
#
_entry.id   AF-A0A936WSS0-F1
#
_cell.length_a   1.000
_cell.length_b   1.000
_cell.length_c   1.000
_cell.angle_alpha   90.00
_cell.angle_beta   90.00
_cell.angle_gamma   90.00
#
_symmetry.space_group_name_H-M   'P 1'
#
loop_
_entity.id
_entity.type
_entity.pdbx_description
1 polymer ?
#
loop_
_entity_poly.entity_id
_entity_poly.type
_entity_poly.pdbx_seq_one_letter_code
_entity_poly.pdbx_strand_id
1 'polypeptide(L)'
;MHIELFHLVGDYTLLQLEKYGHTQWGWNGGMEHQTNSFVNSPTPNLAAHELAHQWFGDLVTCGSWQDIWLNEGFATYLTLLSLTKLFPYSLPTLSRHLIR
;
A
#
# COMPACT_ATOMS: atom_id res chain seq x y z
N MET A 1 -9.82 7.60 1.54
CA MET A 1 -9.07 6.76 0.59
C MET A 1 -9.90 5.50 0.41
N HIS A 2 -10.43 5.25 -0.79
CA HIS A 2 -11.45 4.22 -1.01
C HIS A 2 -10.77 2.84 -1.04
N ILE A 3 -11.04 2.00 -0.05
CA ILE A 3 -10.47 0.64 0.14
C ILE A 3 -10.77 -0.29 -1.06
N GLU A 4 -11.81 0.03 -1.83
CA GLU A 4 -12.28 -0.70 -3.03
C GLU A 4 -11.21 -1.00 -4.10
N LEU A 5 -10.08 -0.28 -4.11
CA LEU A 5 -9.03 -0.48 -5.11
C LEU A 5 -8.24 -1.77 -4.94
N PHE A 6 -8.18 -2.29 -3.72
CA PHE A 6 -7.39 -3.47 -3.42
C PHE A 6 -8.19 -4.77 -3.52
N HIS A 7 -9.49 -4.72 -3.85
CA HIS A 7 -10.26 -5.90 -4.29
C HIS A 7 -9.62 -6.61 -5.50
N LEU A 8 -8.74 -5.93 -6.24
CA LEU A 8 -7.95 -6.53 -7.32
C LEU A 8 -6.98 -7.63 -6.84
N VAL A 9 -6.49 -7.51 -5.61
CA VAL A 9 -5.57 -8.48 -4.98
C VAL A 9 -6.35 -9.57 -4.25
N GLY A 10 -7.58 -9.27 -3.87
CA GLY A 10 -8.49 -10.13 -3.13
C GLY A 10 -8.98 -9.42 -1.88
N ASP A 11 -10.16 -9.83 -1.40
CA ASP A 11 -10.75 -9.28 -0.19
C ASP A 11 -9.83 -9.49 1.01
N TYR A 12 -9.45 -8.39 1.66
CA TYR A 12 -8.69 -8.48 2.89
C TYR A 12 -9.64 -8.73 4.06
N THR A 13 -9.62 -9.97 4.53
CA THR A 13 -10.57 -10.48 5.53
C THR A 13 -10.54 -9.69 6.84
N LEU A 14 -9.40 -9.13 7.24
CA LEU A 14 -9.30 -8.31 8.45
C LEU A 14 -9.84 -6.89 8.27
N LEU A 15 -9.78 -6.29 7.07
CA LEU A 15 -10.44 -4.99 6.81
C LEU A 15 -11.97 -5.10 6.79
N GLN A 16 -12.50 -6.29 6.49
CA GLN A 16 -13.93 -6.57 6.50
C GLN A 16 -14.45 -6.78 7.94
N LEU A 17 -13.59 -7.14 8.88
CA LEU A 17 -13.94 -7.43 10.28
C LEU A 17 -13.50 -6.33 11.26
N GLU A 18 -12.42 -5.63 10.95
CA GLU A 18 -11.76 -4.66 11.83
C GLU A 18 -11.59 -3.30 11.13
N LYS A 19 -11.57 -2.23 11.94
CA LYS A 19 -11.39 -0.87 11.43
C LYS A 19 -9.90 -0.60 11.21
N TYR A 20 -9.57 -0.01 10.07
CA TYR A 20 -8.26 0.54 9.79
C TYR A 20 -8.16 1.99 10.26
N GLY A 21 -7.04 2.32 10.91
CA GLY A 21 -6.67 3.66 11.33
C GLY A 21 -5.28 4.07 10.84
N HIS A 22 -4.93 5.32 11.10
CA HIS A 22 -3.54 5.78 10.98
C HIS A 22 -3.20 6.75 12.10
N THR A 23 -1.98 6.66 12.63
CA THR A 23 -1.43 7.60 13.61
C THR A 23 -0.38 8.45 12.93
N GLN A 24 -0.57 9.78 13.00
CA GLN A 24 0.44 10.71 12.54
C GLN A 24 1.49 10.98 13.62
N TRP A 25 2.76 10.79 13.31
CA TRP A 25 3.86 11.04 14.25
C TRP A 25 5.13 11.53 13.53
N GLY A 26 5.95 12.35 14.21
CA GLY A 26 6.99 13.16 13.56
C GLY A 26 8.24 12.43 13.06
N TRP A 27 8.28 11.09 13.12
CA TRP A 27 9.36 10.31 12.51
C TRP A 27 9.14 10.27 11.01
N ASN A 28 10.20 10.35 10.19
CA ASN A 28 10.05 10.22 8.74
C ASN A 28 9.56 8.82 8.29
N GLY A 29 8.77 8.76 7.21
CA GLY A 29 8.27 7.50 6.62
C GLY A 29 6.94 7.04 7.21
N GLY A 30 6.73 5.72 7.23
CA GLY A 30 5.57 5.05 7.81
C GLY A 30 5.92 3.64 8.30
N MET A 31 4.97 2.98 8.94
CA MET A 31 5.08 1.59 9.38
C MET A 31 3.69 0.93 9.34
N GLU A 32 3.66 -0.28 8.81
CA GLU A 32 2.48 -1.04 8.42
C GLU A 32 1.73 -1.73 9.55
N HIS A 33 1.80 -1.24 10.79
CA HIS A 33 1.09 -1.88 11.90
C HIS A 33 -0.37 -2.22 11.54
N GLN A 34 -0.66 -3.53 11.50
CA GLN A 34 -1.89 -4.19 11.03
C GLN A 34 -3.20 -3.37 11.02
N THR A 35 -3.54 -2.74 12.14
CA THR A 35 -4.81 -2.03 12.34
C THR A 35 -4.66 -0.51 12.40
N ASN A 36 -3.43 -0.01 12.55
CA ASN A 36 -3.17 1.41 12.72
C ASN A 36 -1.77 1.79 12.24
N SER A 37 -1.66 2.10 10.95
CA SER A 37 -0.38 2.45 10.35
C SER A 37 0.17 3.74 10.92
N PHE A 38 1.47 3.75 11.15
CA PHE A 38 2.20 4.96 11.46
C PHE A 38 2.51 5.70 10.15
N VAL A 39 2.29 7.02 10.11
CA VAL A 39 2.67 7.85 8.96
C VAL A 39 3.20 9.21 9.42
N ASN A 40 4.26 9.71 8.78
CA ASN A 40 4.72 11.08 9.02
C ASN A 40 3.78 12.12 8.41
N SER A 41 3.52 11.93 7.12
CA SER A 41 2.74 12.82 6.28
C SER A 41 1.81 11.94 5.46
N PRO A 42 0.48 12.02 5.64
CA PRO A 42 -0.49 11.12 5.01
C PRO A 42 -0.68 11.47 3.52
N THR A 43 0.41 11.48 2.76
CA THR A 43 0.37 11.65 1.31
C THR A 43 -0.34 10.43 0.70
N PRO A 44 -1.04 10.59 -0.44
CA PRO A 44 -1.71 9.46 -1.09
C PRO A 44 -0.77 8.30 -1.41
N ASN A 45 0.49 8.59 -1.68
CA ASN A 45 1.50 7.58 -1.95
C ASN A 45 1.89 6.80 -0.69
N LEU A 46 2.28 7.48 0.38
CA LEU A 46 2.67 6.82 1.63
C LEU A 46 1.49 6.04 2.22
N ALA A 47 0.30 6.65 2.29
CA ALA A 47 -0.86 5.97 2.87
C ALA A 47 -1.34 4.77 2.02
N ALA A 48 -1.13 4.79 0.70
CA ALA A 48 -1.41 3.61 -0.13
C ALA A 48 -0.33 2.53 0.04
N HIS A 49 0.92 2.90 0.31
CA HIS A 49 2.02 1.97 0.62
C HIS A 49 1.79 1.23 1.92
N GLU A 50 1.51 1.97 3.00
CA GLU A 50 1.21 1.35 4.31
C GLU A 50 -0.05 0.47 4.26
N LEU A 51 -1.06 0.86 3.48
CA LEU A 51 -2.26 0.05 3.31
C LEU A 51 -1.99 -1.21 2.48
N ALA A 52 -1.12 -1.15 1.48
CA ALA A 52 -0.77 -2.30 0.65
C ALA A 52 -0.08 -3.41 1.47
N HIS A 53 0.62 -3.03 2.54
CA HIS A 53 1.30 -3.97 3.41
C HIS A 53 0.38 -4.94 4.14
N GLN A 54 -0.92 -4.60 4.27
CA GLN A 54 -1.92 -5.53 4.78
C GLN A 54 -1.88 -6.86 4.03
N TRP A 55 -1.76 -6.85 2.70
CA TRP A 55 -1.60 -8.09 1.92
C TRP A 55 -0.16 -8.62 1.96
N PHE A 56 0.84 -7.75 1.79
CA PHE A 56 2.25 -8.12 1.66
C PHE A 56 3.13 -7.41 2.68
N GLY A 57 3.56 -8.13 3.71
CA GLY A 57 4.14 -7.58 4.94
C GLY A 57 3.47 -8.22 6.15
N ASP A 58 2.14 -8.14 6.16
CA ASP A 58 1.28 -8.61 7.24
C ASP A 58 0.70 -10.01 6.98
N LEU A 59 -0.16 -10.15 5.95
CA LEU A 59 -0.83 -11.43 5.65
C LEU A 59 0.12 -12.46 5.03
N VAL A 60 0.90 -12.01 4.04
CA VAL A 60 1.99 -12.79 3.46
C VAL A 60 3.29 -12.06 3.78
N THR A 61 4.13 -12.70 4.58
CA THR A 61 5.41 -12.12 5.01
C THR A 61 6.59 -12.94 4.51
N CYS A 62 7.73 -12.28 4.30
CA CYS A 62 8.97 -12.92 3.88
C CYS A 62 9.45 -13.97 4.90
N GLY A 63 9.98 -15.09 4.41
CA GLY A 63 10.52 -16.16 5.28
C GLY A 63 11.79 -15.75 6.02
N SER A 64 12.54 -14.79 5.49
CA SER A 64 13.69 -14.19 6.13
C SER A 64 13.92 -12.75 5.66
N TRP A 65 14.74 -12.00 6.40
CA TRP A 65 15.06 -10.60 6.08
C TRP A 65 15.79 -10.42 4.74
N GLN A 66 16.44 -11.47 4.22
CA GLN A 66 17.03 -11.43 2.89
C GLN A 66 15.96 -11.32 1.79
N ASP A 67 14.74 -11.77 2.08
CA ASP A 67 13.59 -11.74 1.19
C ASP A 67 12.66 -10.55 1.46
N ILE A 68 13.09 -9.56 2.27
CA ILE A 68 12.29 -8.38 2.63
C ILE A 68 11.82 -7.58 1.40
N TRP A 69 12.56 -7.67 0.30
CA TRP A 69 12.21 -7.06 -0.97
C TRP A 69 10.86 -7.56 -1.51
N LEU A 70 10.41 -8.77 -1.13
CA LEU A 70 9.08 -9.26 -1.49
C LEU A 70 8.01 -8.39 -0.83
N ASN A 71 8.11 -8.13 0.48
CA ASN A 71 7.15 -7.30 1.22
C ASN A 71 7.12 -5.88 0.63
N GLU A 72 8.27 -5.21 0.62
CA GLU A 72 8.39 -3.81 0.17
C GLU A 72 8.10 -3.64 -1.33
N GLY A 73 8.55 -4.59 -2.15
CA GLY A 73 8.38 -4.57 -3.59
C GLY A 73 6.93 -4.73 -4.01
N PHE A 74 6.20 -5.68 -3.40
CA PHE A 74 4.77 -5.83 -3.67
C PHE A 74 3.96 -4.66 -3.12
N ALA A 75 4.28 -4.13 -1.94
CA ALA A 75 3.65 -2.91 -1.42
C ALA A 75 3.84 -1.71 -2.36
N THR A 76 5.06 -1.52 -2.88
CA THR A 76 5.36 -0.47 -3.86
C THR A 76 4.59 -0.65 -5.17
N TYR A 77 4.53 -1.90 -5.69
CA TYR A 77 3.79 -2.21 -6.91
C TYR A 77 2.30 -1.88 -6.78
N LEU A 78 1.67 -2.32 -5.69
CA LEU A 78 0.25 -2.08 -5.43
C LEU A 78 -0.05 -0.60 -5.17
N THR A 79 0.87 0.13 -4.56
CA THR A 79 0.79 1.60 -4.41
C THR A 79 0.68 2.27 -5.78
N LEU A 80 1.58 1.95 -6.70
CA LEU A 80 1.58 2.52 -8.05
C LEU A 80 0.32 2.16 -8.82
N LEU A 81 -0.11 0.90 -8.72
CA LEU A 81 -1.34 0.43 -9.35
C LEU A 81 -2.56 1.19 -8.84
N SER A 82 -2.68 1.35 -7.51
CA SER A 82 -3.78 2.06 -6.85
C SER A 82 -3.80 3.54 -7.21
N LEU A 83 -2.64 4.20 -7.19
CA LEU A 83 -2.53 5.61 -7.58
C LEU A 83 -2.84 5.84 -9.05
N THR A 84 -2.43 4.93 -9.94
CA THR A 84 -2.75 5.02 -11.37
C THR A 84 -4.25 4.97 -11.62
N LYS A 85 -4.98 4.19 -10.82
CA LYS A 85 -6.44 4.07 -10.91
C LYS A 85 -7.17 5.27 -10.28
N LEU A 86 -6.66 5.78 -9.17
CA LEU A 86 -7.23 6.96 -8.48
C LEU A 86 -6.96 8.28 -9.20
N PHE A 87 -5.76 8.42 -9.76
CA PHE A 87 -5.27 9.66 -10.34
C PHE A 87 -4.69 9.40 -11.74
N PRO A 88 -5.53 9.06 -12.73
CA PRO A 88 -5.08 8.66 -14.08
C PRO A 88 -4.37 9.77 -14.87
N TYR A 89 -4.35 11.00 -14.37
CA TYR A 89 -3.77 12.18 -15.03
C TYR A 89 -2.58 12.80 -14.29
N SER A 90 -2.14 12.25 -13.15
CA SER A 90 -1.08 12.86 -12.31
C SER A 90 0.28 12.17 -12.38
N LEU A 91 0.43 11.07 -13.14
CA LEU A 91 1.73 10.42 -13.34
C LEU A 91 2.42 10.98 -14.59
N PRO A 92 3.76 11.19 -14.57
CA PRO A 92 4.51 11.55 -15.77
C PRO A 92 4.25 10.52 -16.88
N THR A 93 4.03 11.02 -18.09
CA THR A 93 3.45 10.41 -19.29
C THR A 93 4.18 9.18 -19.87
N LEU A 94 5.05 8.49 -19.12
CA LEU A 94 5.88 7.39 -19.64
C LEU A 94 5.16 6.04 -19.74
N SER A 95 3.99 5.85 -19.12
CA SER A 95 3.32 4.54 -19.04
C SER A 95 2.34 4.22 -20.18
N ARG A 96 1.95 5.18 -21.03
CA ARG A 96 0.95 4.92 -22.10
C ARG A 96 1.43 4.03 -23.26
N HIS A 97 2.71 3.64 -23.30
CA HIS A 97 3.28 2.86 -24.41
C HIS A 97 3.73 1.44 -24.04
N LEU A 98 3.69 1.04 -22.77
CA LEU A 98 4.24 -0.26 -22.33
C LEU A 98 3.19 -1.33 -22.00
N ILE A 99 1.90 -1.03 -22.19
CA ILE A 99 0.83 -2.03 -22.09
C ILE A 99 -0.06 -1.90 -23.34
N ARG A 100 0.37 -2.54 -24.41
CA ARG A 100 -0.46 -3.01 -25.53
C ARG A 100 -0.10 -4.46 -25.81
#